data_AF-A0A5E8HEV1-F1
#
_entry.id   AF-A0A5E8HEV1-F1
#
_cell.length_a   1.000
_cell.length_b   1.000
_cell.length_c   1.000
_cell.angle_alpha   90.00
_cell.angle_beta   90.00
_cell.angle_gamma   90.00
#
_symmetry.space_group_name_H-M   'P 1'
#
loop_
_entity.id
_entity.type
_entity.pdbx_description
1 polymer ?
#
loop_
_entity_poly.entity_id
_entity_poly.type
_entity_poly.pdbx_seq_one_letter_code
_entity_poly.pdbx_strand_id
1 'polypeptide(L)'
;MGKTFTVSQTPIPKFNSTQDLLEGKRLYQSRGCADCHDVDGSGRTFINDPAIGTLSGANLTAGIGGILQERSDEELAIAIRHGVGKNGRALIFMPSTDFQGMTNEDVGKLISYLRSTPAVNKEQGEIKPGPLGRFLFLIGEIPILVSAEQIDHDVKHLENLKPTVSLEYGKYVAATCTGCHGLQLIGGPIQGAPPEWPPAQNITKVGLNHYSESSFIKAIRTGKRPDGSEMKFPMPWQSLAKLTDTELKALWMYLQSI
;
A
#
# COMPACT_ATOMS: atom_id res chain seq x y z
N MET A 1 15.36 -2.50 17.73
CA MET A 1 15.23 -1.04 17.49
C MET A 1 16.53 -0.33 17.07
N GLY A 2 17.62 -1.05 16.80
CA GLY A 2 18.91 -0.46 16.42
C GLY A 2 19.34 -0.71 14.98
N LYS A 3 18.57 -1.47 14.19
CA LYS A 3 18.94 -1.76 12.80
C LYS A 3 18.64 -0.53 11.95
N THR A 4 19.67 -0.04 11.28
CA THR A 4 19.58 0.97 10.24
C THR A 4 19.77 0.29 8.90
N PHE A 5 19.01 0.72 7.91
CA PHE A 5 19.05 0.23 6.55
C PHE A 5 19.68 1.31 5.68
N THR A 6 20.63 0.89 4.84
CA THR A 6 21.21 1.74 3.82
C THR A 6 20.63 1.30 2.48
N VAL A 7 19.95 2.20 1.80
CA VAL A 7 19.34 1.95 0.49
C VAL A 7 19.92 2.96 -0.49
N SER A 8 20.42 2.48 -1.63
CA SER A 8 20.93 3.35 -2.68
C SER A 8 19.82 4.19 -3.27
N GLN A 9 20.08 5.49 -3.45
CA GLN A 9 19.15 6.38 -4.14
C GLN A 9 19.20 6.10 -5.64
N THR A 10 18.02 5.89 -6.24
CA THR A 10 17.83 5.78 -7.68
C THR A 10 17.04 6.99 -8.16
N PRO A 11 17.50 7.72 -9.19
CA PRO A 11 16.78 8.89 -9.72
C PRO A 11 15.33 8.55 -10.06
N ILE A 12 14.40 9.43 -9.65
CA ILE A 12 12.96 9.24 -9.89
C ILE A 12 12.49 10.22 -10.97
N PRO A 13 11.76 9.75 -12.01
CA PRO A 13 11.22 10.64 -13.03
C PRO A 13 10.20 11.61 -12.43
N LYS A 14 10.23 12.87 -12.90
CA LYS A 14 9.34 13.94 -12.45
C LYS A 14 8.31 14.23 -13.52
N PHE A 15 7.06 14.37 -13.11
CA PHE A 15 5.93 14.60 -14.00
C PHE A 15 5.20 15.88 -13.62
N ASN A 16 4.69 16.60 -14.61
CA ASN A 16 3.96 17.86 -14.41
C ASN A 16 2.70 17.99 -15.29
N SER A 17 2.46 17.03 -16.18
CA SER A 17 1.26 17.06 -17.02
C SER A 17 0.02 16.76 -16.18
N THR A 18 -1.11 17.36 -16.55
CA THR A 18 -2.39 17.09 -15.86
C THR A 18 -2.73 15.60 -15.86
N GLN A 19 -2.43 14.89 -16.94
CA GLN A 19 -2.71 13.45 -17.04
C GLN A 19 -1.86 12.64 -16.05
N ASP A 20 -0.57 12.97 -15.92
CA ASP A 20 0.32 12.27 -14.99
C ASP A 20 -0.04 12.53 -13.53
N LEU A 21 -0.44 13.77 -13.19
CA LEU A 21 -0.88 14.11 -11.84
C LEU A 21 -2.23 13.43 -11.49
N LEU A 22 -3.14 13.32 -12.46
CA LEU A 22 -4.38 12.56 -12.29
C LEU A 22 -4.11 11.07 -12.07
N GLU A 23 -3.13 10.51 -12.79
CA GLU A 23 -2.73 9.12 -12.59
C GLU A 23 -2.04 8.92 -11.23
N GLY A 24 -1.16 9.83 -10.82
CA GLY A 24 -0.57 9.83 -9.49
C GLY A 24 -1.62 9.88 -8.37
N LYS A 25 -2.65 10.71 -8.53
CA LYS A 25 -3.81 10.74 -7.63
C LYS A 25 -4.56 9.41 -7.59
N ARG A 26 -4.79 8.80 -8.76
CA ARG A 26 -5.49 7.52 -8.86
C ARG A 26 -4.68 6.40 -8.20
N LEU A 27 -3.36 6.35 -8.40
CA LEU A 27 -2.47 5.42 -7.72
C LEU A 27 -2.52 5.61 -6.20
N TYR A 28 -2.38 6.84 -5.70
CA TYR A 28 -2.50 7.17 -4.28
C TYR A 28 -3.82 6.65 -3.66
N GLN A 29 -4.92 6.78 -4.39
CA GLN A 29 -6.24 6.36 -3.92
C GLN A 29 -6.55 4.87 -4.11
N SER A 30 -6.05 4.24 -5.17
CA SER A 30 -6.32 2.84 -5.50
C SER A 30 -5.41 1.87 -4.75
N ARG A 31 -4.20 2.32 -4.39
CA ARG A 31 -3.21 1.57 -3.60
C ARG A 31 -3.39 1.74 -2.08
N GLY A 32 -4.45 2.42 -1.64
CA GLY A 32 -4.80 2.53 -0.22
C GLY A 32 -3.97 3.53 0.59
N CYS A 33 -3.14 4.37 -0.03
CA CYS A 33 -2.31 5.35 0.70
C CYS A 33 -3.17 6.30 1.55
N ALA A 34 -4.33 6.70 1.03
CA ALA A 34 -5.29 7.57 1.71
C ALA A 34 -5.89 6.96 3.00
N ASP A 35 -5.84 5.63 3.19
CA ASP A 35 -6.43 4.98 4.36
C ASP A 35 -5.66 5.32 5.65
N CYS A 36 -4.37 5.65 5.52
CA CYS A 36 -3.49 6.13 6.61
C CYS A 36 -3.09 7.59 6.44
N HIS A 37 -2.80 8.02 5.21
CA HIS A 37 -2.31 9.36 4.91
C HIS A 37 -3.42 10.39 4.60
N ASP A 38 -4.69 9.99 4.74
CA ASP A 38 -5.88 10.80 4.42
C ASP A 38 -6.01 11.15 2.91
N VAL A 39 -7.20 11.54 2.48
CA VAL A 39 -7.49 11.84 1.06
C VAL A 39 -6.76 13.10 0.58
N ASP A 40 -6.53 14.05 1.47
CA ASP A 40 -5.78 15.29 1.21
C ASP A 40 -4.28 15.16 1.45
N GLY A 41 -3.80 13.99 1.90
CA GLY A 41 -2.40 13.75 2.23
C GLY A 41 -1.98 14.28 3.60
N SER A 42 -2.87 14.88 4.39
CA SER A 42 -2.52 15.49 5.68
C SER A 42 -2.29 14.48 6.81
N GLY A 43 -2.50 13.19 6.57
CA GLY A 43 -2.39 12.13 7.56
C GLY A 43 -3.62 12.02 8.44
N ARG A 44 -3.97 10.82 8.90
CA ARG A 44 -5.03 10.62 9.90
C ARG A 44 -4.65 9.57 10.94
N THR A 45 -5.27 9.64 12.11
CA THR A 45 -5.21 8.56 13.10
C THR A 45 -6.08 7.41 12.63
N PHE A 46 -5.46 6.26 12.37
CA PHE A 46 -6.17 5.07 11.89
C PHE A 46 -6.23 3.97 12.96
N ILE A 47 -5.41 4.04 14.00
CA ILE A 47 -5.55 3.25 15.22
C ILE A 47 -5.49 4.19 16.43
N ASN A 48 -6.48 4.06 17.33
CA ASN A 48 -6.53 4.77 18.60
C ASN A 48 -7.17 3.83 19.63
N ASP A 49 -6.37 2.94 20.19
CA ASP A 49 -6.81 1.93 21.14
C ASP A 49 -5.87 1.93 22.36
N PRO A 50 -6.38 1.96 23.61
CA PRO A 50 -5.51 2.03 24.80
C PRO A 50 -4.53 0.86 24.97
N ALA A 51 -4.87 -0.34 24.48
CA ALA A 51 -4.02 -1.51 24.56
C ALA A 51 -2.97 -1.53 23.44
N ILE A 52 -3.38 -1.25 22.20
CA ILE A 52 -2.50 -1.27 21.01
C ILE A 52 -1.65 0.00 20.93
N GLY A 53 -2.26 1.16 21.16
CA GLY A 53 -1.66 2.49 21.08
C GLY A 53 -2.36 3.43 20.09
N THR A 54 -1.70 4.54 19.82
CA THR A 54 -2.09 5.52 18.79
C THR A 54 -1.18 5.38 17.59
N LEU A 55 -1.76 5.26 16.39
CA LEU A 55 -1.02 5.22 15.14
C LEU A 55 -1.70 6.12 14.12
N SER A 56 -0.91 7.02 13.57
CA SER A 56 -1.33 8.01 12.60
C SER A 56 -0.41 8.01 11.39
N GLY A 57 -0.97 8.20 10.21
CA GLY A 57 -0.18 8.41 9.00
C GLY A 57 0.50 9.77 9.04
N ALA A 58 1.68 9.86 8.40
CA ALA A 58 2.42 11.11 8.28
C ALA A 58 1.65 12.14 7.44
N ASN A 59 1.80 13.43 7.76
CA ASN A 59 1.40 14.52 6.88
C ASN A 59 2.37 14.54 5.68
N LEU A 60 1.86 14.15 4.51
CA LEU A 60 2.54 14.08 3.22
C LEU A 60 2.38 15.36 2.39
N THR A 61 1.98 16.48 2.98
CA THR A 61 1.88 17.76 2.27
C THR A 61 3.11 18.65 2.50
N ALA A 62 3.14 19.81 1.86
CA ALA A 62 4.14 20.84 2.08
C ALA A 62 3.76 21.84 3.20
N GLY A 63 2.69 21.61 3.96
CA GLY A 63 2.28 22.46 5.07
C GLY A 63 3.15 22.29 6.31
N ILE A 64 2.92 23.11 7.33
CA ILE A 64 3.55 22.99 8.63
C ILE A 64 3.26 21.60 9.19
N GLY A 65 4.33 20.93 9.63
CA GLY A 65 4.26 19.55 10.10
C GLY A 65 4.21 18.53 8.96
N GLY A 66 4.29 18.91 7.69
CA GLY A 66 4.38 17.98 6.55
C GLY A 66 5.82 17.56 6.20
N ILE A 67 6.01 16.35 5.65
CA ILE A 67 7.35 15.84 5.34
C ILE A 67 7.91 16.29 3.99
N LEU A 68 7.08 16.80 3.07
CA LEU A 68 7.53 17.01 1.69
C LEU A 68 8.67 18.01 1.60
N GLN A 69 8.65 19.10 2.38
CA GLN A 69 9.73 20.10 2.30
C GLN A 69 11.09 19.56 2.75
N GLU A 70 11.13 18.46 3.51
CA GLU A 70 12.34 17.93 4.13
C GLU A 70 12.86 16.63 3.49
N ARG A 71 12.24 16.18 2.40
CA ARG A 71 12.56 14.91 1.73
C ARG A 71 12.78 15.12 0.25
N SER A 72 13.81 14.49 -0.32
CA SER A 72 13.95 14.37 -1.77
C SER A 72 12.95 13.37 -2.36
N ASP A 73 12.79 13.35 -3.69
CA ASP A 73 11.91 12.40 -4.35
C ASP A 73 12.45 10.96 -4.22
N GLU A 74 13.77 10.80 -4.20
CA GLU A 74 14.46 9.53 -3.97
C GLU A 74 14.24 9.03 -2.54
N GLU A 75 14.30 9.92 -1.54
CA GLU A 75 13.99 9.55 -0.15
C GLU A 75 12.53 9.13 0.02
N LEU A 76 11.59 9.77 -0.69
CA LEU A 76 10.19 9.35 -0.69
C LEU A 76 10.01 8.00 -1.39
N ALA A 77 10.69 7.75 -2.51
CA ALA A 77 10.66 6.46 -3.19
C ALA A 77 11.23 5.33 -2.32
N ILE A 78 12.28 5.61 -1.54
CA ILE A 78 12.83 4.70 -0.53
C ILE A 78 11.79 4.42 0.56
N ALA A 79 11.12 5.45 1.08
CA ALA A 79 10.05 5.28 2.07
C ALA A 79 8.90 4.40 1.55
N ILE A 80 8.46 4.61 0.30
CA ILE A 80 7.35 3.87 -0.31
C ILE A 80 7.73 2.40 -0.54
N ARG A 81 8.84 2.14 -1.25
CA ARG A 81 9.19 0.79 -1.74
C ARG A 81 10.00 -0.04 -0.77
N HIS A 82 10.74 0.60 0.13
CA HIS A 82 11.64 -0.09 1.06
C HIS A 82 11.22 0.05 2.51
N GLY A 83 10.27 0.93 2.83
CA GLY A 83 9.82 1.15 4.21
C GLY A 83 10.92 1.76 5.07
N VAL A 84 11.82 2.56 4.48
CA VAL A 84 12.95 3.18 5.19
C VAL A 84 12.79 4.70 5.20
N GLY A 85 12.85 5.31 6.39
CA GLY A 85 12.80 6.76 6.59
C GLY A 85 14.17 7.45 6.43
N LYS A 86 14.18 8.79 6.53
CA LYS A 86 15.36 9.67 6.30
C LYS A 86 16.64 9.33 7.07
N ASN A 87 16.51 8.66 8.21
CA ASN A 87 17.61 8.28 9.09
C ASN A 87 17.94 6.78 8.99
N GLY A 88 17.55 6.12 7.89
CA GLY A 88 17.76 4.68 7.70
C GLY A 88 16.90 3.82 8.63
N ARG A 89 16.02 4.42 9.43
CA ARG A 89 15.13 3.69 10.33
C ARG A 89 13.93 3.18 9.55
N ALA A 90 13.54 1.95 9.85
CA ALA A 90 12.34 1.39 9.26
C ALA A 90 11.09 2.16 9.71
N LEU A 91 10.17 2.36 8.77
CA LEU A 91 8.85 2.91 9.01
C LEU A 91 7.97 1.83 9.63
N ILE A 92 7.15 2.23 10.59
CA ILE A 92 6.23 1.34 11.29
C ILE A 92 4.87 1.42 10.59
N PHE A 93 4.23 0.28 10.36
CA PHE A 93 2.92 0.11 9.69
C PHE A 93 2.86 0.45 8.20
N MET A 94 3.87 1.10 7.62
CA MET A 94 3.90 1.33 6.17
C MET A 94 4.03 -0.02 5.43
N PRO A 95 3.06 -0.43 4.60
CA PRO A 95 3.05 -1.74 3.95
C PRO A 95 3.93 -1.75 2.70
N SER A 96 5.21 -1.39 2.84
CA SER A 96 6.14 -1.31 1.71
C SER A 96 6.38 -2.63 1.00
N THR A 97 6.13 -3.78 1.65
CA THR A 97 6.16 -5.09 0.98
C THR A 97 5.16 -5.19 -0.17
N ASP A 98 4.04 -4.47 -0.08
CA ASP A 98 3.00 -4.42 -1.11
C ASP A 98 3.36 -3.48 -2.27
N PHE A 99 4.25 -2.51 -2.01
CA PHE A 99 4.65 -1.46 -2.96
C PHE A 99 6.06 -1.66 -3.52
N GLN A 100 6.84 -2.60 -2.99
CA GLN A 100 8.24 -2.80 -3.36
C GLN A 100 8.44 -3.05 -4.85
N GLY A 101 7.45 -3.59 -5.55
CA GLY A 101 7.49 -3.83 -6.99
C GLY A 101 7.11 -2.64 -7.87
N MET A 102 6.70 -1.51 -7.29
CA MET A 102 6.24 -0.34 -8.05
C MET A 102 7.34 0.21 -8.96
N THR A 103 6.96 0.54 -10.20
CA THR A 103 7.90 1.07 -11.20
C THR A 103 8.37 2.47 -10.85
N ASN A 104 9.51 2.91 -11.40
CA ASN A 104 9.99 4.28 -11.21
C ASN A 104 8.99 5.30 -11.75
N GLU A 105 8.32 5.00 -12.87
CA GLU A 105 7.27 5.84 -13.44
C GLU A 105 6.06 6.00 -12.49
N ASP A 106 5.52 4.91 -11.94
CA ASP A 106 4.36 4.98 -11.05
C ASP A 106 4.69 5.68 -9.72
N VAL A 107 5.86 5.39 -9.14
CA VAL A 107 6.35 6.10 -7.96
C VAL A 107 6.58 7.58 -8.26
N GLY A 108 7.17 7.90 -9.42
CA GLY A 108 7.39 9.27 -9.85
C GLY A 108 6.10 10.05 -10.04
N LYS A 109 5.06 9.46 -10.63
CA LYS A 109 3.72 10.06 -10.76
C LYS A 109 3.06 10.26 -9.40
N LEU A 110 3.15 9.28 -8.50
CA LEU A 110 2.61 9.38 -7.14
C LEU A 110 3.29 10.51 -6.37
N ILE A 111 4.62 10.60 -6.40
CA ILE A 111 5.38 11.67 -5.75
C ILE A 111 5.04 13.01 -6.40
N SER A 112 5.02 13.11 -7.72
CA SER A 112 4.66 14.35 -8.44
C SER A 112 3.26 14.84 -8.07
N TYR A 113 2.30 13.92 -7.94
CA TYR A 113 0.98 14.22 -7.42
C TYR A 113 1.06 14.79 -5.99
N LEU A 114 1.74 14.12 -5.05
CA LEU A 114 1.92 14.62 -3.67
C LEU A 114 2.55 16.02 -3.66
N ARG A 115 3.59 16.26 -4.47
CA ARG A 115 4.23 17.57 -4.61
C ARG A 115 3.28 18.66 -5.12
N SER A 116 2.29 18.29 -5.92
CA SER A 116 1.28 19.21 -6.47
C SER A 116 0.09 19.47 -5.53
N THR A 117 -0.04 18.72 -4.43
CA THR A 117 -1.18 18.87 -3.52
C THR A 117 -1.12 20.18 -2.73
N PRO A 118 -2.28 20.79 -2.40
CA PRO A 118 -2.32 21.94 -1.51
C PRO A 118 -1.65 21.64 -0.16
N ALA A 119 -0.89 22.61 0.34
CA ALA A 119 -0.29 22.51 1.67
C ALA A 119 -1.38 22.47 2.75
N VAL A 120 -1.30 21.51 3.67
CA VAL A 120 -2.19 21.41 4.83
C VAL A 120 -1.35 21.51 6.09
N ASN A 121 -1.58 22.56 6.88
CA ASN A 121 -0.92 22.74 8.17
C ASN A 121 -1.56 21.78 9.19
N LYS A 122 -0.80 20.76 9.57
CA LYS A 122 -1.22 19.75 10.54
C LYS A 122 0.03 19.10 11.11
N GLU A 123 0.11 19.02 12.42
CA GLU A 123 1.22 18.34 13.10
C GLU A 123 1.35 16.89 12.62
N GLN A 124 2.58 16.37 12.65
CA GLN A 124 2.81 14.97 12.31
C GLN A 124 1.97 14.08 13.21
N GLY A 125 1.41 13.03 12.59
CA GLY A 125 0.67 12.01 13.31
C GLY A 125 1.49 11.35 14.42
N GLU A 126 0.84 11.01 15.53
CA GLU A 126 1.49 10.35 16.65
C GLU A 126 1.64 8.84 16.38
N ILE A 127 2.83 8.30 16.66
CA ILE A 127 3.07 6.86 16.76
C ILE A 127 3.47 6.57 18.21
N LYS A 128 2.51 6.10 18.98
CA LYS A 128 2.69 5.81 20.41
C LYS A 128 2.18 4.40 20.72
N PRO A 129 3.09 3.41 20.85
CA PRO A 129 2.69 2.05 21.17
C PRO A 129 2.17 1.95 22.61
N GLY A 130 0.99 1.32 22.76
CA GLY A 130 0.36 0.99 24.03
C GLY A 130 1.01 -0.22 24.72
N PRO A 131 0.53 -0.64 25.90
CA PRO A 131 1.15 -1.71 26.68
C PRO A 131 1.25 -3.04 25.93
N LEU A 132 0.20 -3.43 25.20
CA LEU A 132 0.20 -4.67 24.40
C LEU A 132 1.10 -4.54 23.17
N GLY A 133 1.05 -3.40 22.47
CA GLY A 133 1.95 -3.12 21.34
C GLY A 133 3.44 -3.17 21.75
N ARG A 134 3.77 -2.67 22.95
CA ARG A 134 5.13 -2.78 23.53
C ARG A 134 5.48 -4.23 23.90
N PHE A 135 4.53 -5.00 24.40
CA PHE A 135 4.76 -6.41 24.73
C PHE A 135 5.01 -7.25 23.47
N LEU A 136 4.14 -7.13 22.46
CA LEU A 136 4.29 -7.79 21.15
C LEU A 136 5.63 -7.44 20.49
N PHE A 137 6.09 -6.19 20.67
CA PHE A 137 7.42 -5.75 20.24
C PHE A 137 8.55 -6.53 20.92
N LEU A 138 8.49 -6.67 22.26
CA LEU A 138 9.53 -7.31 23.06
C LEU A 138 9.70 -8.79 22.74
N ILE A 139 8.62 -9.48 22.41
CA ILE A 139 8.64 -10.93 22.09
C ILE A 139 8.91 -11.23 20.61
N GLY A 140 9.10 -10.20 19.77
CA GLY A 140 9.47 -10.37 18.36
C GLY A 140 8.32 -10.77 17.44
N GLU A 141 7.06 -10.53 17.83
CA GLU A 141 5.87 -10.81 17.00
C GLU A 141 5.42 -9.60 16.16
N ILE A 142 6.26 -8.57 16.08
CA ILE A 142 6.05 -7.35 15.28
C ILE A 142 6.73 -7.28 13.88
N PRO A 143 7.40 -8.32 13.32
CA PRO A 143 8.20 -8.15 12.08
C PRO A 143 7.37 -7.70 10.86
N ILE A 144 6.04 -7.82 10.93
CA ILE A 144 5.10 -7.43 9.87
C ILE A 144 4.81 -5.92 9.90
N LEU A 145 5.01 -5.26 11.04
CA LEU A 145 4.88 -3.80 11.12
C LEU A 145 6.10 -3.07 10.55
N VAL A 146 7.16 -3.81 10.20
CA VAL A 146 8.45 -3.26 9.79
C VAL A 146 8.86 -3.87 8.45
N SER A 147 8.20 -3.45 7.38
CA SER A 147 8.41 -3.97 6.01
C SER A 147 9.87 -4.00 5.57
N ALA A 148 10.70 -3.05 6.02
CA ALA A 148 12.12 -2.97 5.68
C ALA A 148 12.93 -4.22 6.06
N GLU A 149 12.49 -5.01 7.05
CA GLU A 149 13.21 -6.24 7.43
C GLU A 149 13.00 -7.39 6.44
N GLN A 150 11.97 -7.31 5.59
CA GLN A 150 11.54 -8.36 4.67
C GLN A 150 11.84 -8.04 3.20
N ILE A 151 12.32 -6.83 2.93
CA ILE A 151 12.54 -6.32 1.57
C ILE A 151 14.01 -6.50 1.19
N ASP A 152 14.24 -7.03 -0.01
CA ASP A 152 15.55 -6.97 -0.65
C ASP A 152 15.79 -5.53 -1.15
N HIS A 153 16.73 -4.84 -0.51
CA HIS A 153 17.03 -3.43 -0.77
C HIS A 153 17.90 -3.20 -2.01
N ASP A 154 18.45 -4.26 -2.60
CA ASP A 154 19.33 -4.19 -3.76
C ASP A 154 18.58 -4.47 -5.09
N VAL A 155 17.27 -4.71 -5.02
CA VAL A 155 16.42 -4.94 -6.20
C VAL A 155 16.44 -3.73 -7.13
N LYS A 156 16.67 -4.00 -8.41
CA LYS A 156 16.50 -3.02 -9.48
C LYS A 156 15.03 -2.96 -9.89
N HIS A 157 14.42 -1.82 -9.62
CA HIS A 157 13.04 -1.55 -10.00
C HIS A 157 12.90 -1.32 -11.51
N LEU A 158 11.78 -1.76 -12.09
CA LEU A 158 11.46 -1.49 -13.48
C LEU A 158 11.23 0.02 -13.69
N GLU A 159 11.71 0.56 -14.81
CA GLU A 159 11.48 1.96 -15.15
C GLU A 159 9.99 2.25 -15.39
N ASN A 160 9.36 1.41 -16.19
CA ASN A 160 7.94 1.50 -16.56
C ASN A 160 7.39 0.09 -16.79
N LEU A 161 6.11 -0.08 -16.57
CA LEU A 161 5.34 -1.23 -17.01
C LEU A 161 4.01 -0.75 -17.60
N LYS A 162 3.92 -0.80 -18.93
CA LYS A 162 2.75 -0.29 -19.66
C LYS A 162 1.47 -1.04 -19.26
N PRO A 163 0.39 -0.33 -18.89
CA PRO A 163 -0.89 -0.96 -18.59
C PRO A 163 -1.42 -1.77 -19.78
N THR A 164 -1.52 -3.08 -19.60
CA THR A 164 -2.02 -4.04 -20.60
C THR A 164 -2.73 -5.20 -19.90
N VAL A 165 -3.63 -5.88 -20.61
CA VAL A 165 -4.21 -7.14 -20.09
C VAL A 165 -3.21 -8.27 -20.35
N SER A 166 -2.29 -8.46 -19.41
CA SER A 166 -1.22 -9.45 -19.46
C SER A 166 -0.96 -10.06 -18.08
N LEU A 167 -0.33 -11.23 -18.04
CA LEU A 167 0.06 -11.89 -16.78
C LEU A 167 1.06 -11.05 -15.98
N GLU A 168 2.00 -10.40 -16.67
CA GLU A 168 3.01 -9.54 -16.05
C GLU A 168 2.36 -8.34 -15.35
N TYR A 169 1.49 -7.61 -16.06
CA TYR A 169 0.77 -6.47 -15.47
C TYR A 169 -0.24 -6.92 -14.41
N GLY A 170 -0.88 -8.08 -14.58
CA GLY A 170 -1.76 -8.66 -13.58
C GLY A 170 -1.03 -9.00 -12.28
N LYS A 171 0.16 -9.57 -12.36
CA LYS A 171 1.04 -9.83 -11.21
C LYS A 171 1.45 -8.53 -10.51
N TYR A 172 1.80 -7.51 -11.29
CA TYR A 172 2.10 -6.17 -10.79
C TYR A 172 0.93 -5.57 -9.98
N VAL A 173 -0.30 -5.67 -10.51
CA VAL A 173 -1.49 -5.20 -9.80
C VAL A 173 -1.77 -6.04 -8.55
N ALA A 174 -1.58 -7.36 -8.62
CA ALA A 174 -1.84 -8.29 -7.53
C ALA A 174 -0.89 -8.16 -6.32
N ALA A 175 0.24 -7.46 -6.46
CA ALA A 175 1.22 -7.29 -5.39
C ALA A 175 0.58 -6.76 -4.09
N THR A 176 -0.31 -5.77 -4.20
CA THR A 176 -1.04 -5.19 -3.05
C THR A 176 -2.10 -6.11 -2.44
N CYS A 177 -2.37 -7.27 -3.03
CA CYS A 177 -3.25 -8.27 -2.45
C CYS A 177 -2.49 -9.22 -1.50
N THR A 178 -1.16 -9.31 -1.63
CA THR A 178 -0.34 -10.32 -0.93
C THR A 178 -0.25 -10.07 0.57
N GLY A 179 -0.30 -8.81 1.03
CA GLY A 179 -0.30 -8.48 2.45
C GLY A 179 -1.47 -9.09 3.24
N CYS A 180 -2.65 -9.24 2.60
CA CYS A 180 -3.81 -9.87 3.24
C CYS A 180 -4.03 -11.33 2.78
N HIS A 181 -3.88 -11.61 1.49
CA HIS A 181 -4.17 -12.93 0.92
C HIS A 181 -2.96 -13.89 0.94
N GLY A 182 -1.83 -13.46 1.50
CA GLY A 182 -0.57 -14.19 1.53
C GLY A 182 0.16 -14.16 0.19
N LEU A 183 1.44 -14.54 0.19
CA LEU A 183 2.31 -14.52 -0.99
C LEU A 183 1.80 -15.41 -2.14
N GLN A 184 1.08 -16.49 -1.80
CA GLN A 184 0.47 -17.42 -2.75
C GLN A 184 -0.99 -17.07 -3.08
N LEU A 185 -1.54 -16.01 -2.48
CA LEU A 185 -2.92 -15.53 -2.70
C LEU A 185 -4.01 -16.57 -2.34
N ILE A 186 -3.66 -17.56 -1.52
CA ILE A 186 -4.57 -18.61 -1.04
C ILE A 186 -5.37 -18.20 0.20
N GLY A 187 -5.12 -17.02 0.77
CA GLY A 187 -5.82 -16.52 1.95
C GLY A 187 -5.36 -17.14 3.27
N GLY A 188 -6.23 -17.09 4.27
CA GLY A 188 -5.96 -17.53 5.64
C GLY A 188 -5.95 -16.38 6.65
N PRO A 189 -5.49 -16.63 7.90
CA PRO A 189 -5.30 -15.57 8.88
C PRO A 189 -4.36 -14.48 8.34
N ILE A 190 -4.80 -13.22 8.42
CA ILE A 190 -3.99 -12.09 7.95
C ILE A 190 -2.83 -11.90 8.92
N GLN A 191 -1.61 -11.92 8.40
CA GLN A 191 -0.41 -11.82 9.23
C GLN A 191 -0.41 -10.47 9.96
N GLY A 192 -0.24 -10.48 11.28
CA GLY A 192 -0.15 -9.27 12.10
C GLY A 192 -1.50 -8.58 12.34
N ALA A 193 -2.60 -9.13 11.82
CA ALA A 193 -3.94 -8.72 12.17
C ALA A 193 -4.40 -9.39 13.48
N PRO A 194 -5.33 -8.77 14.23
CA PRO A 194 -5.97 -9.39 15.38
C PRO A 194 -6.69 -10.72 15.02
N PRO A 195 -6.69 -11.73 15.92
CA PRO A 195 -7.31 -13.03 15.65
C PRO A 195 -8.81 -12.99 15.33
N GLU A 196 -9.51 -11.94 15.76
CA GLU A 196 -10.94 -11.72 15.50
C GLU A 196 -11.25 -11.23 14.08
N TRP A 197 -10.24 -10.79 13.32
CA TRP A 197 -10.45 -10.41 11.92
C TRP A 197 -10.82 -11.64 11.09
N PRO A 198 -11.78 -11.52 10.17
CA PRO A 198 -12.12 -12.63 9.29
C PRO A 198 -10.90 -13.01 8.43
N PRO A 199 -10.66 -14.30 8.19
CA PRO A 199 -9.55 -14.73 7.34
C PRO A 199 -9.75 -14.23 5.91
N ALA A 200 -8.64 -13.90 5.24
CA ALA A 200 -8.65 -13.58 3.83
C ALA A 200 -9.07 -14.81 3.01
N GLN A 201 -9.82 -14.58 1.93
CA GLN A 201 -10.28 -15.67 1.05
C GLN A 201 -9.16 -16.13 0.11
N ASN A 202 -9.25 -17.37 -0.36
CA ASN A 202 -8.47 -17.81 -1.51
C ASN A 202 -8.95 -17.03 -2.76
N ILE A 203 -8.04 -16.30 -3.41
CA ILE A 203 -8.35 -15.53 -4.63
C ILE A 203 -7.64 -16.06 -5.88
N THR A 204 -7.04 -17.25 -5.81
CA THR A 204 -6.55 -18.00 -6.98
C THR A 204 -7.71 -18.52 -7.83
N LYS A 205 -7.42 -19.16 -8.96
CA LYS A 205 -8.42 -19.84 -9.80
C LYS A 205 -9.32 -20.78 -9.00
N VAL A 206 -8.76 -21.47 -8.01
CA VAL A 206 -9.50 -22.40 -7.16
C VAL A 206 -10.55 -21.67 -6.31
N GLY A 207 -10.17 -20.56 -5.68
CA GLY A 207 -11.08 -19.78 -4.83
C GLY A 207 -12.08 -18.92 -5.61
N LEU A 208 -11.75 -18.57 -6.86
CA LEU A 208 -12.60 -17.77 -7.76
C LEU A 208 -13.37 -18.62 -8.79
N ASN A 209 -13.47 -19.94 -8.62
CA ASN A 209 -14.11 -20.86 -9.56
C ASN A 209 -15.59 -20.54 -9.88
N HIS A 210 -16.29 -19.83 -8.99
CA HIS A 210 -17.68 -19.39 -9.16
C HIS A 210 -17.82 -17.98 -9.76
N TYR A 211 -16.71 -17.31 -10.06
CA TYR A 211 -16.69 -15.98 -10.66
C TYR A 211 -16.49 -16.09 -12.18
N SER A 212 -17.19 -15.25 -12.93
CA SER A 212 -16.74 -14.82 -14.26
C SER A 212 -15.87 -13.57 -14.13
N GLU A 213 -15.15 -13.19 -15.20
CA GLU A 213 -14.42 -11.92 -15.25
C GLU A 213 -15.35 -10.74 -14.90
N SER A 214 -16.53 -10.71 -15.51
CA SER A 214 -17.49 -9.61 -15.31
C SER A 214 -18.04 -9.57 -13.88
N SER A 215 -18.31 -10.73 -13.27
CA SER A 215 -18.78 -10.77 -11.88
C SER A 215 -17.67 -10.42 -10.90
N PHE A 216 -16.41 -10.80 -11.17
CA PHE A 216 -15.24 -10.40 -10.39
C PHE A 216 -15.05 -8.88 -10.41
N ILE A 217 -15.02 -8.29 -11.61
CA ILE A 217 -14.89 -6.84 -11.77
C ILE A 217 -16.02 -6.12 -11.04
N LYS A 218 -17.27 -6.57 -11.20
CA LYS A 218 -18.43 -6.00 -10.50
C LYS A 218 -18.28 -6.11 -8.97
N ALA A 219 -17.77 -7.24 -8.48
CA ALA A 219 -17.59 -7.46 -7.05
C ALA A 219 -16.54 -6.51 -6.46
N ILE A 220 -15.40 -6.31 -7.13
CA ILE A 220 -14.38 -5.35 -6.69
C ILE A 220 -14.90 -3.91 -6.76
N ARG A 221 -15.64 -3.55 -7.81
CA ARG A 221 -16.21 -2.20 -8.00
C ARG A 221 -17.24 -1.82 -6.95
N THR A 222 -18.03 -2.78 -6.50
CA THR A 222 -19.23 -2.52 -5.69
C THR A 222 -19.14 -3.06 -4.26
N GLY A 223 -18.12 -3.86 -3.95
CA GLY A 223 -18.02 -4.60 -2.71
C GLY A 223 -19.07 -5.72 -2.56
N LYS A 224 -19.85 -6.06 -3.61
CA LYS A 224 -20.89 -7.10 -3.54
C LYS A 224 -20.46 -8.35 -4.30
N ARG A 225 -20.36 -9.48 -3.59
CA ARG A 225 -20.03 -10.78 -4.16
C ARG A 225 -21.18 -11.31 -5.05
N PRO A 226 -20.94 -12.31 -5.91
CA PRO A 226 -21.96 -12.91 -6.76
C PRO A 226 -23.15 -13.51 -5.99
N ASP A 227 -22.90 -13.99 -4.76
CA ASP A 227 -23.93 -14.50 -3.85
C ASP A 227 -24.75 -13.40 -3.14
N GLY A 228 -24.45 -12.12 -3.42
CA GLY A 228 -25.09 -10.96 -2.81
C GLY A 228 -24.48 -10.50 -1.49
N SER A 229 -23.54 -11.25 -0.90
CA SER A 229 -22.87 -10.86 0.33
C SER A 229 -21.90 -9.69 0.13
N GLU A 230 -21.72 -8.88 1.17
CA GLU A 230 -20.82 -7.72 1.11
C GLU A 230 -19.38 -8.09 1.51
N MET A 231 -18.41 -7.47 0.84
CA MET A 231 -17.00 -7.46 1.24
C MET A 231 -16.85 -6.60 2.48
N LYS A 232 -16.63 -7.27 3.60
CA LYS A 232 -16.44 -6.63 4.90
C LYS A 232 -14.98 -6.26 5.10
N PHE A 233 -14.76 -5.34 6.03
CA PHE A 233 -13.46 -5.11 6.62
C PHE A 233 -12.78 -6.44 7.00
N PRO A 234 -11.47 -6.62 6.74
CA PRO A 234 -10.49 -5.60 6.32
C PRO A 234 -10.30 -5.42 4.80
N MET A 235 -11.12 -6.04 3.94
CA MET A 235 -10.96 -5.94 2.49
C MET A 235 -11.22 -4.50 1.98
N PRO A 236 -10.23 -3.79 1.40
CA PRO A 236 -10.33 -2.36 1.06
C PRO A 236 -10.99 -2.14 -0.32
N TRP A 237 -12.20 -2.67 -0.52
CA TRP A 237 -12.85 -2.67 -1.84
C TRP A 237 -13.08 -1.25 -2.37
N GLN A 238 -13.29 -0.23 -1.53
CA GLN A 238 -13.48 1.15 -1.98
C GLN A 238 -12.24 1.74 -2.65
N SER A 239 -11.04 1.34 -2.21
CA SER A 239 -9.78 1.71 -2.84
C SER A 239 -9.59 0.94 -4.15
N LEU A 240 -9.80 -0.38 -4.10
CA LEU A 240 -9.69 -1.25 -5.29
C LEU A 240 -10.72 -0.91 -6.38
N ALA A 241 -11.88 -0.36 -6.02
CA ALA A 241 -12.89 0.14 -6.94
C ALA A 241 -12.40 1.33 -7.79
N LYS A 242 -11.19 1.85 -7.56
CA LYS A 242 -10.54 2.91 -8.37
C LYS A 242 -9.46 2.39 -9.33
N LEU A 243 -9.23 1.07 -9.35
CA LEU A 243 -8.39 0.45 -10.38
C LEU A 243 -8.99 0.70 -11.78
N THR A 244 -8.20 0.73 -12.83
CA THR A 244 -8.73 0.86 -14.20
C THR A 244 -9.32 -0.48 -14.67
N ASP A 245 -10.10 -0.46 -15.75
CA ASP A 245 -10.61 -1.71 -16.32
C ASP A 245 -9.47 -2.61 -16.84
N THR A 246 -8.41 -2.01 -17.37
CA THR A 246 -7.20 -2.74 -17.77
C THR A 246 -6.54 -3.42 -16.57
N GLU A 247 -6.41 -2.73 -15.43
CA GLU A 247 -5.85 -3.31 -14.21
C GLU A 247 -6.71 -4.45 -13.67
N LEU A 248 -8.04 -4.30 -13.62
CA LEU A 248 -8.91 -5.34 -13.10
C LEU A 248 -8.95 -6.58 -14.02
N LYS A 249 -8.91 -6.38 -15.34
CA LYS A 249 -8.82 -7.49 -16.31
C LYS A 249 -7.46 -8.19 -16.25
N ALA A 250 -6.37 -7.44 -16.13
CA ALA A 250 -5.04 -8.01 -15.97
C ALA A 250 -4.94 -8.79 -14.64
N LEU A 251 -5.46 -8.22 -13.55
CA LEU A 251 -5.55 -8.87 -12.24
C LEU A 251 -6.33 -10.19 -12.35
N TRP A 252 -7.52 -10.17 -12.95
CA TRP A 252 -8.29 -11.38 -13.20
C TRP A 252 -7.49 -12.42 -13.99
N MET A 253 -6.85 -12.01 -15.10
CA MET A 253 -6.03 -12.88 -15.94
C MET A 253 -4.91 -13.57 -15.13
N TYR A 254 -4.22 -12.82 -14.28
CA TYR A 254 -3.17 -13.37 -13.42
C TYR A 254 -3.73 -14.32 -12.35
N LEU A 255 -4.80 -13.93 -11.64
CA LEU A 255 -5.43 -14.76 -10.62
C LEU A 255 -5.97 -16.08 -11.20
N GLN A 256 -6.43 -16.08 -12.45
CA GLN A 256 -6.87 -17.30 -13.15
C GLN A 256 -5.73 -18.19 -13.65
N SER A 257 -4.49 -17.70 -13.64
CA SER A 257 -3.31 -18.49 -14.00
C SER A 257 -2.69 -19.26 -12.84
N ILE A 258 -3.09 -18.94 -11.60
CA ILE A 258 -2.57 -19.51 -10.35
C ILE A 258 -3.65 -20.25 -9.56
#